data_AF-A0A959CE42-F1
#
_entry.id   AF-A0A959CE42-F1
#
_cell.length_a   1.000
_cell.length_b   1.000
_cell.length_c   1.000
_cell.angle_alpha   90.00
_cell.angle_beta   90.00
_cell.angle_gamma   90.00
#
_symmetry.space_group_name_H-M   'P 1'
#
loop_
_entity.id
_entity.type
_entity.pdbx_description
1 polymer ?
#
loop_
_entity_poly.entity_id
_entity_poly.type
_entity_poly.pdbx_seq_one_letter_code
_entity_poly.pdbx_strand_id
1 'polypeptide(L)'
;MDQRSFFIQLGLLSLGAAILLFFLNRLPQLQAYSTLSWISLAAFVGLSILMYLAGRRAAESDNKNDFTNAVLGFTAGKMFLAILVLLGYSQLAQPPDKLFIIPFFSVYLIYTIFETYFMMKLGRMSA
;
A
#
# COMPACT_ATOMS: atom_id res chain seq x y z
N MET A 1 19.02 0.12 -6.06
CA MET A 1 18.78 -1.18 -5.43
C MET A 1 18.30 -2.08 -6.54
N ASP A 2 18.77 -3.31 -6.61
CA ASP A 2 18.41 -4.19 -7.73
C ASP A 2 16.92 -4.54 -7.70
N GLN A 3 16.30 -4.56 -8.88
CA GLN A 3 14.87 -4.79 -9.09
C GLN A 3 14.42 -6.09 -8.42
N ARG A 4 15.27 -7.13 -8.48
CA ARG A 4 15.03 -8.41 -7.83
C ARG A 4 14.80 -8.30 -6.33
N SER A 5 15.61 -7.48 -5.64
CA SER A 5 15.49 -7.34 -4.19
C SER A 5 14.22 -6.56 -3.79
N PHE A 6 13.69 -5.69 -4.66
CA PHE A 6 12.39 -5.03 -4.41
C PHE A 6 11.25 -6.05 -4.45
N PHE A 7 11.16 -6.84 -5.53
CA PHE A 7 10.09 -7.82 -5.69
C PHE A 7 10.14 -8.93 -4.63
N ILE A 8 11.34 -9.36 -4.19
CA ILE A 8 11.47 -10.32 -3.08
C ILE A 8 10.93 -9.73 -1.78
N GLN A 9 11.33 -8.50 -1.42
CA GLN A 9 10.86 -7.87 -0.18
C GLN A 9 9.36 -7.58 -0.21
N LEU A 10 8.85 -7.11 -1.36
CA LEU A 10 7.41 -6.92 -1.58
C LEU A 10 6.67 -8.25 -1.45
N GLY A 11 7.17 -9.33 -2.06
CA GLY A 11 6.58 -10.66 -1.97
C GLY A 11 6.53 -11.19 -0.54
N LEU A 12 7.63 -11.08 0.21
CA LEU A 12 7.68 -11.48 1.62
C LEU A 12 6.74 -10.66 2.50
N LEU A 13 6.71 -9.34 2.32
CA LEU A 13 5.79 -8.45 3.03
C LEU A 13 4.33 -8.78 2.69
N SER A 14 4.03 -9.01 1.41
CA SER A 14 2.68 -9.36 0.93
C SER A 14 2.24 -10.70 1.50
N LEU A 15 3.14 -11.68 1.57
CA LEU A 15 2.88 -12.98 2.17
C LEU A 15 2.62 -12.85 3.68
N GLY A 16 3.43 -12.07 4.39
CA GLY A 16 3.20 -11.76 5.80
C GLY A 16 1.86 -11.04 6.05
N ALA A 17 1.52 -10.06 5.21
CA ALA A 17 0.24 -9.35 5.26
C ALA A 17 -0.93 -10.28 4.95
N ALA A 18 -0.79 -11.18 3.97
CA ALA A 18 -1.81 -12.17 3.63
C ALA A 18 -2.04 -13.16 4.77
N ILE A 19 -0.98 -13.61 5.46
CA ILE A 19 -1.08 -14.45 6.65
C ILE A 19 -1.81 -13.69 7.77
N LEU A 20 -1.42 -12.44 8.04
CA LEU A 20 -2.08 -11.61 9.04
C LEU A 20 -3.58 -11.44 8.73
N LEU A 21 -3.92 -11.10 7.48
CA LEU A 21 -5.30 -10.97 7.04
C LEU A 21 -6.06 -12.30 7.12
N PHE A 22 -5.41 -13.42 6.82
CA PHE A 22 -6.02 -14.74 6.96
C PHE A 22 -6.44 -15.01 8.41
N PHE A 23 -5.59 -14.68 9.39
CA PHE A 23 -5.94 -14.79 10.81
C PHE A 23 -7.02 -13.79 11.22
N LEU A 24 -6.94 -12.54 10.78
CA LEU A 24 -7.97 -11.52 11.10
C LEU A 24 -9.34 -11.90 10.54
N ASN A 25 -9.39 -12.45 9.32
CA ASN A 25 -10.64 -12.88 8.68
C ASN A 25 -11.27 -14.13 9.31
N ARG A 26 -10.57 -14.83 10.23
CA ARG A 26 -11.16 -15.91 11.04
C ARG A 26 -11.98 -15.37 12.21
N LEU A 27 -11.82 -14.10 12.59
CA LEU A 27 -12.64 -13.49 13.63
C LEU A 27 -14.04 -13.21 13.07
N PRO A 28 -15.13 -13.65 13.73
CA PRO A 28 -16.50 -13.49 13.23
C PRO A 28 -16.88 -12.04 12.91
N GLN A 29 -16.32 -11.10 13.68
CA GLN A 29 -16.54 -9.66 13.53
C GLN A 29 -15.87 -9.06 12.27
N LEU A 30 -14.80 -9.68 11.78
CA LEU A 30 -14.02 -9.18 10.63
C LEU A 30 -14.24 -10.02 9.36
N GLN A 31 -14.79 -11.22 9.50
CA GLN A 31 -15.07 -12.11 8.37
C GLN A 31 -15.97 -11.46 7.31
N ALA A 32 -16.95 -10.66 7.75
CA ALA A 32 -17.84 -9.90 6.86
C ALA A 32 -17.09 -8.94 5.93
N TYR A 33 -15.86 -8.54 6.30
CA TYR A 33 -15.03 -7.58 5.60
C TYR A 33 -13.85 -8.23 4.87
N SER A 34 -13.85 -9.56 4.74
CA SER A 34 -12.76 -10.31 4.12
C SER A 34 -12.52 -9.88 2.67
N THR A 35 -13.58 -9.69 1.89
CA THR A 35 -13.49 -9.24 0.49
C THR A 35 -12.78 -7.89 0.37
N LEU A 36 -13.16 -6.91 1.20
CA LEU A 36 -12.51 -5.60 1.26
C LEU A 36 -11.02 -5.74 1.61
N SER A 37 -10.71 -6.60 2.57
CA SER A 37 -9.34 -6.81 3.05
C SER A 37 -8.42 -7.36 1.94
N TRP A 38 -8.88 -8.36 1.19
CA TRP A 38 -8.12 -8.94 0.08
C TRP A 38 -7.98 -7.99 -1.10
N ILE A 39 -9.04 -7.25 -1.45
CA ILE A 39 -8.98 -6.22 -2.49
C ILE A 39 -7.97 -5.14 -2.09
N SER A 40 -7.98 -4.71 -0.84
CA SER A 40 -7.06 -3.71 -0.33
C SER A 40 -5.61 -4.21 -0.41
N LEU A 41 -5.35 -5.46 -0.03
CA LEU A 41 -4.02 -6.06 -0.17
C LEU A 41 -3.56 -6.01 -1.63
N ALA A 42 -4.38 -6.48 -2.58
CA ALA A 42 -4.03 -6.46 -3.99
C ALA A 42 -3.80 -5.03 -4.52
N ALA A 43 -4.63 -4.07 -4.10
CA ALA A 43 -4.51 -2.67 -4.49
C ALA A 43 -3.20 -2.05 -3.96
N PHE A 44 -2.83 -2.28 -2.70
CA PHE A 44 -1.58 -1.76 -2.14
C PHE A 44 -0.33 -2.43 -2.72
N VAL A 45 -0.38 -3.73 -3.04
CA VAL A 45 0.70 -4.38 -3.82
C VAL A 45 0.89 -3.68 -5.17
N GLY A 46 -0.20 -3.46 -5.91
CA GLY A 46 -0.16 -2.77 -7.18
C GLY A 46 0.38 -1.34 -7.06
N LEU A 47 -0.08 -0.60 -6.06
CA LEU A 47 0.37 0.77 -5.78
C LEU A 47 1.86 0.81 -5.44
N SER A 48 2.35 -0.13 -4.63
CA SER A 48 3.79 -0.25 -4.33
C SER A 48 4.63 -0.56 -5.57
N ILE A 49 4.14 -1.39 -6.50
CA ILE A 49 4.82 -1.66 -7.78
C ILE A 49 4.89 -0.39 -8.62
N LEU A 50 3.76 0.32 -8.78
CA LEU A 50 3.72 1.58 -9.52
C LEU A 50 4.65 2.62 -8.92
N MET A 51 4.66 2.73 -7.59
CA MET A 51 5.54 3.61 -6.83
C MET A 51 7.00 3.29 -7.09
N TYR A 52 7.40 2.01 -7.07
CA TYR A 52 8.78 1.61 -7.37
C TYR A 52 9.19 1.97 -8.80
N LEU A 53 8.34 1.68 -9.79
CA LEU A 53 8.63 1.97 -11.19
C LEU A 53 8.76 3.48 -11.44
N ALA A 54 7.83 4.27 -10.90
CA ALA A 54 7.84 5.72 -11.01
C ALA A 54 9.02 6.33 -10.25
N GLY A 55 9.26 5.88 -9.01
CA GLY A 55 10.37 6.34 -8.18
C GLY A 55 11.73 6.02 -8.80
N ARG A 56 11.88 4.86 -9.45
CA ARG A 56 13.14 4.51 -10.14
C ARG A 56 13.39 5.38 -11.36
N ARG A 57 12.37 5.57 -12.21
CA ARG A 57 12.48 6.49 -13.35
C ARG A 57 12.78 7.91 -12.90
N ALA A 58 12.14 8.37 -11.82
CA ALA A 58 12.35 9.71 -11.27
C ALA A 58 13.73 9.88 -10.63
N ALA A 59 14.31 8.82 -10.05
CA ALA A 59 15.67 8.83 -9.51
C ALA A 59 16.77 8.86 -10.59
N GLU A 60 16.46 8.38 -11.80
CA GLU A 60 17.34 8.43 -12.97
C GLU A 60 17.15 9.71 -13.81
N SER A 61 16.20 10.58 -13.43
CA SER A 61 15.94 11.84 -14.14
C SER A 61 17.00 12.89 -13.82
N ASP A 62 17.35 13.71 -14.81
CA ASP A 62 18.25 14.86 -14.64
C ASP A 62 17.67 15.91 -13.68
N ASN A 63 16.34 15.94 -13.53
CA ASN A 63 15.65 16.88 -12.64
C ASN A 63 15.53 16.31 -11.22
N LYS A 64 16.29 16.90 -10.29
CA LYS A 64 16.29 16.54 -8.86
C LYS A 64 14.91 16.63 -8.18
N ASN A 65 13.98 17.39 -8.74
CA ASN A 65 12.64 17.53 -8.18
C ASN A 65 11.71 16.37 -8.53
N ASP A 66 12.00 15.60 -9.59
CA ASP A 66 11.10 14.55 -10.07
C ASP A 66 10.92 13.44 -9.03
N PHE A 67 12.01 13.08 -8.34
CA PHE A 67 11.96 12.09 -7.27
C PHE A 67 11.04 12.55 -6.13
N THR A 68 11.24 13.77 -5.64
CA THR A 68 10.40 14.36 -4.58
C THR A 68 8.94 14.48 -5.01
N ASN A 69 8.68 14.90 -6.26
CA ASN A 69 7.33 15.00 -6.81
C ASN A 69 6.66 13.62 -6.90
N ALA A 70 7.39 12.58 -7.29
CA ALA A 70 6.87 11.22 -7.28
C ALA A 70 6.51 10.76 -5.86
N VAL A 71 7.40 10.98 -4.87
CA VAL A 71 7.13 10.66 -3.46
C VAL A 71 5.87 11.35 -2.95
N LEU A 72 5.76 12.66 -3.16
CA LEU A 72 4.60 13.45 -2.75
C LEU A 72 3.33 12.99 -3.47
N GLY A 73 3.40 12.75 -4.78
CA GLY A 73 2.29 12.29 -5.59
C GLY A 73 1.74 10.94 -5.14
N PHE A 74 2.60 9.96 -4.85
CA PHE A 74 2.16 8.65 -4.33
C PHE A 74 1.61 8.75 -2.91
N THR A 75 2.21 9.58 -2.06
CA THR A 75 1.73 9.79 -0.69
C THR A 75 0.33 10.43 -0.68
N ALA A 76 0.13 11.51 -1.44
CA ALA A 76 -1.17 12.15 -1.56
C ALA A 76 -2.18 11.21 -2.24
N GLY A 77 -1.78 10.61 -3.37
CA GLY A 77 -2.63 9.71 -4.15
C GLY A 77 -3.14 8.52 -3.34
N LYS A 78 -2.29 7.90 -2.50
CA LYS A 78 -2.73 6.79 -1.64
C LYS A 78 -3.69 7.25 -0.56
N MET A 79 -3.51 8.44 0.00
CA MET A 79 -4.43 8.98 1.01
C MET A 79 -5.81 9.25 0.39
N PHE A 80 -5.85 9.84 -0.81
CA PHE A 80 -7.09 9.99 -1.56
C PHE A 80 -7.74 8.65 -1.90
N LEU A 81 -6.96 7.68 -2.39
CA LEU A 81 -7.45 6.34 -2.69
C LEU A 81 -8.03 5.66 -1.44
N ALA A 82 -7.37 5.80 -0.28
CA ALA A 82 -7.86 5.26 0.97
C ALA A 82 -9.21 5.86 1.39
N ILE A 83 -9.36 7.18 1.28
CA ILE A 83 -10.63 7.86 1.55
C ILE A 83 -11.72 7.36 0.60
N LEU A 84 -11.43 7.28 -0.70
CA LEU A 84 -12.39 6.81 -1.71
C LEU A 84 -12.83 5.37 -1.47
N VAL A 85 -11.91 4.47 -1.12
CA VAL A 85 -12.23 3.08 -0.82
C VAL A 85 -13.08 2.98 0.45
N LEU A 86 -12.73 3.69 1.51
CA LEU A 86 -13.49 3.64 2.77
C LEU A 86 -14.90 4.24 2.63
N LEU A 87 -15.03 5.39 1.96
CA LEU A 87 -16.34 6.02 1.70
C LEU A 87 -17.18 5.18 0.74
N GLY A 88 -16.58 4.70 -0.35
CA GLY A 88 -17.25 3.85 -1.33
C GLY A 88 -17.75 2.55 -0.68
N TYR A 89 -16.92 1.90 0.13
CA TYR A 89 -17.35 0.72 0.88
C TYR A 89 -18.46 1.03 1.87
N SER A 90 -18.34 2.13 2.63
CA SER A 90 -19.36 2.52 3.62
C SER A 90 -20.73 2.80 2.98
N GLN A 91 -20.77 3.37 1.77
CA GLN A 91 -22.03 3.68 1.08
C GLN A 91 -22.64 2.47 0.37
N LEU A 92 -21.80 1.63 -0.26
CA LEU A 92 -22.26 0.48 -1.06
C LEU A 92 -22.61 -0.74 -0.21
N ALA A 93 -21.77 -1.06 0.79
CA ALA A 93 -21.92 -2.26 1.59
C ALA A 93 -22.72 -2.03 2.88
N GLN A 94 -22.97 -0.76 3.25
CA GLN A 94 -23.68 -0.34 4.47
C GLN A 94 -23.33 -1.23 5.68
N PRO A 95 -22.04 -1.30 6.05
CA PRO A 95 -21.60 -2.24 7.07
C PRO A 95 -22.27 -1.90 8.42
N PRO A 96 -22.68 -2.92 9.20
CA PRO A 96 -23.39 -2.73 10.46
C PRO A 96 -22.53 -2.04 11.53
N ASP A 97 -21.21 -2.14 11.40
CA ASP A 97 -20.24 -1.47 12.26
C ASP A 97 -19.07 -0.91 11.44
N LYS A 98 -18.17 -0.19 12.12
CA LYS A 98 -16.99 0.43 11.50
C LYS A 98 -15.73 -0.46 11.62
N LEU A 99 -15.88 -1.75 11.96
CA LEU A 99 -14.73 -2.63 12.18
C LEU A 99 -13.98 -2.97 10.88
N PHE A 100 -14.61 -2.79 9.72
CA PHE A 100 -13.97 -2.94 8.40
C PHE A 100 -12.74 -2.04 8.21
N ILE A 101 -12.66 -0.94 8.97
CA ILE A 101 -11.52 -0.02 8.96
C ILE A 101 -10.26 -0.73 9.48
N ILE A 102 -10.36 -1.66 10.43
CA ILE A 102 -9.22 -2.31 11.08
C ILE A 102 -8.37 -3.11 10.08
N PRO A 103 -8.91 -4.09 9.32
CA PRO A 103 -8.11 -4.83 8.36
C PRO A 103 -7.62 -3.93 7.22
N PHE A 104 -8.43 -2.96 6.78
CA PHE A 104 -8.03 -1.97 5.77
C PHE A 104 -6.80 -1.17 6.23
N PHE A 105 -6.86 -0.56 7.42
CA PHE A 105 -5.78 0.25 7.97
C PHE A 105 -4.53 -0.57 8.29
N SER A 106 -4.70 -1.84 8.67
CA SER A 106 -3.58 -2.74 8.89
C SER A 106 -2.76 -2.92 7.62
N VAL A 107 -3.43 -3.20 6.49
CA VAL A 107 -2.76 -3.24 5.18
C VAL A 107 -2.16 -1.89 4.84
N TYR A 108 -2.95 -0.81 4.92
CA TYR A 108 -2.47 0.54 4.63
C TYR A 108 -1.16 0.87 5.38
N LEU A 109 -1.10 0.59 6.68
CA LEU A 109 0.05 0.91 7.51
C LEU A 109 1.27 0.06 7.15
N ILE A 110 1.10 -1.25 6.99
CA ILE A 110 2.18 -2.17 6.61
C ILE A 110 2.84 -1.72 5.30
N TYR A 111 2.02 -1.43 4.28
CA TYR A 111 2.53 -0.97 2.99
C TYR A 111 3.07 0.45 3.05
N THR A 112 2.53 1.34 3.89
CA THR A 112 3.08 2.69 4.07
C THR A 112 4.48 2.68 4.68
N ILE A 113 4.72 1.83 5.69
CA ILE A 113 6.05 1.67 6.28
C ILE A 113 7.03 1.14 5.23
N PHE A 114 6.61 0.11 4.50
CA PHE A 114 7.42 -0.49 3.43
C PHE A 114 7.76 0.52 2.32
N GLU A 115 6.77 1.25 1.83
CA GLU A 115 6.91 2.24 0.76
C GLU A 115 7.82 3.39 1.19
N THR A 116 7.62 3.92 2.41
CA THR A 116 8.47 4.98 2.97
C THR A 116 9.91 4.52 3.10
N TYR A 117 10.14 3.31 3.63
CA TYR A 117 11.48 2.71 3.71
C TYR A 117 12.12 2.62 2.31
N PHE A 118 11.35 2.19 1.31
CA PHE A 118 11.84 2.06 -0.05
C PHE A 118 12.19 3.39 -0.70
N MET A 119 11.31 4.37 -0.58
CA MET A 119 11.54 5.70 -1.15
C MET A 119 12.75 6.36 -0.50
N MET A 120 12.92 6.28 0.82
CA MET A 120 14.13 6.79 1.47
C MET A 120 15.41 6.13 0.94
N LYS A 121 15.37 4.81 0.71
CA LYS A 121 16.52 4.08 0.18
C LYS A 121 16.83 4.45 -1.27
N LEU A 122 15.80 4.66 -2.09
CA LEU A 122 15.95 5.03 -3.50
C LEU A 122 16.46 6.46 -3.66
N GLY A 123 15.94 7.40 -2.85
CA GLY A 123 16.37 8.79 -2.85
C GLY A 123 17.84 8.99 -2.43
N ARG A 124 18.39 8.11 -1.59
CA ARG A 124 19.82 8.10 -1.25
C ARG A 124 20.74 7.65 -2.38
N MET A 125 20.21 7.04 -3.43
CA MET A 125 21.00 6.64 -4.60
C MET A 125 21.01 7.70 -5.71
N SER A 126 20.03 8.60 -5.72
CA SER A 126 19.95 9.75 -6.62
C SER A 126 20.66 11.01 -6.08
N ALA A 127 21.10 10.98 -4.82
CA ALA A 127 21.82 12.08 -4.14
C ALA A 127 23.32 11.80 -4.11
#